data_AF-A0A2Z4WA21-F1
#
_entry.id   AF-A0A2Z4WA21-F1
#
_cell.length_a   1.000
_cell.length_b   1.000
_cell.length_c   1.000
_cell.angle_alpha   90.00
_cell.angle_beta   90.00
_cell.angle_gamma   90.00
#
_symmetry.space_group_name_H-M   'P 1'
#
loop_
_entity.id
_entity.type
_entity.pdbx_description
1 polymer ?
#
loop_
_entity_poly.entity_id
_entity_poly.type
_entity_poly.pdbx_seq_one_letter_code
_entity_poly.pdbx_strand_id
1 'polypeptide(L)'
;MEKSIQLLKIINRDGYITQRKIAQLANISLGSVNGKIKQLIDENLLIREMKNNENKYGITSKGKKILDNHYIKTAVILAAGLGSRLHPVTKDEKPKGFIEVEGRSLIERSIENLLKNYIDRIIIVTGHLSNFYDDLKSKYSCIETVKNEQYAITGSMASLSKAYDLIHEEKFLLLESDLIYENKAIEVLQDSIQKDCVLLSGKTNSGDEVYVEVRENSIYKLSKDKHSLNNIYGELVGICKISHKLLDHMMKQYNNNTNSEYHYEYAIEDTTKNYKVGYKKIENLVWGEIDDARHLQRVERYIIPNLKI
;
A
#
# COMPACT_ATOMS: atom_id res chain seq x y z
N MET A 1 8.24 -16.59 15.29
CA MET A 1 8.72 -16.44 13.91
C MET A 1 8.37 -15.07 13.31
N GLU A 2 7.09 -14.68 13.23
CA GLU A 2 6.65 -13.42 12.56
C GLU A 2 7.35 -12.14 13.05
N LYS A 3 7.45 -11.94 14.38
CA LYS A 3 8.15 -10.77 14.92
C LYS A 3 9.67 -10.79 14.65
N SER A 4 10.27 -11.97 14.47
CA SER A 4 11.69 -12.08 14.11
C SER A 4 11.91 -11.68 12.65
N ILE A 5 10.99 -12.08 11.76
CA ILE A 5 10.96 -11.64 10.35
C ILE A 5 10.78 -10.12 10.26
N GLN A 6 9.86 -9.53 11.03
CA GLN A 6 9.68 -8.08 11.08
C GLN A 6 11.00 -7.36 11.44
N LEU A 7 11.72 -7.87 12.45
CA LEU A 7 13.02 -7.31 12.85
C LEU A 7 14.07 -7.44 11.73
N LEU A 8 14.14 -8.60 11.07
CA LEU A 8 15.04 -8.81 9.94
C LEU A 8 14.74 -7.83 8.80
N LYS A 9 13.46 -7.58 8.47
CA LYS A 9 13.07 -6.64 7.41
C LYS A 9 13.51 -5.21 7.73
N ILE A 10 13.27 -4.76 8.97
CA ILE A 10 13.67 -3.43 9.44
C ILE A 10 15.19 -3.27 9.38
N ILE A 11 15.95 -4.27 9.87
CA ILE A 11 17.42 -4.22 9.88
C ILE A 11 17.99 -4.30 8.46
N ASN A 12 17.38 -5.08 7.57
CA ASN A 12 17.80 -5.15 6.17
C ASN A 12 17.58 -3.81 5.45
N ARG A 13 16.49 -3.10 5.75
CA ARG A 13 16.19 -1.79 5.16
C ARG A 13 17.15 -0.71 5.67
N ASP A 14 17.20 -0.51 6.99
CA ASP A 14 17.88 0.65 7.57
C ASP A 14 19.37 0.41 7.85
N GLY A 15 19.86 -0.82 7.63
CA GLY A 15 21.24 -1.20 7.86
C GLY A 15 21.62 -1.21 9.34
N TYR A 16 22.88 -0.95 9.66
CA TYR A 16 23.45 -0.98 11.02
C TYR A 16 22.71 -0.02 11.99
N ILE A 17 21.61 -0.49 12.57
CA ILE A 17 20.74 0.28 13.49
C ILE A 17 20.78 -0.27 14.92
N THR A 18 20.39 0.56 15.88
CA THR A 18 20.37 0.21 17.32
C THR A 18 19.07 -0.51 17.71
N GLN A 19 19.11 -1.30 18.79
CA GLN A 19 17.91 -1.95 19.35
C GLN A 19 16.77 -0.98 19.69
N ARG A 20 17.11 0.24 20.16
CA ARG A 20 16.11 1.28 20.46
C ARG A 20 15.41 1.73 19.19
N LYS A 21 16.14 1.91 18.08
CA LYS A 21 15.55 2.28 16.79
C LYS A 21 14.70 1.14 16.23
N ILE A 22 15.18 -0.10 16.33
CA ILE A 22 14.41 -1.31 15.96
C ILE A 22 13.08 -1.38 16.73
N ALA A 23 13.11 -1.17 18.05
CA ALA A 23 11.92 -1.20 18.90
C ALA A 23 10.88 -0.17 18.48
N GLN A 24 11.33 1.07 18.18
CA GLN A 24 10.47 2.14 17.69
C GLN A 24 9.82 1.77 16.35
N LEU A 25 10.60 1.30 15.38
CA LEU A 25 10.12 0.97 14.04
C LEU A 25 9.20 -0.27 14.02
N ALA A 26 9.51 -1.27 14.84
CA ALA A 26 8.70 -2.47 14.97
C ALA A 26 7.43 -2.26 15.81
N ASN A 27 7.35 -1.13 16.54
CA ASN A 27 6.34 -0.85 17.57
C ASN A 27 6.21 -1.99 18.60
N ILE A 28 7.33 -2.40 19.20
CA ILE A 28 7.38 -3.42 20.27
C ILE A 28 8.35 -3.00 21.37
N SER A 29 8.24 -3.62 22.55
CA SER A 29 9.11 -3.28 23.69
C SER A 29 10.58 -3.62 23.44
N LEU A 30 11.48 -2.81 24.02
CA LEU A 30 12.93 -3.01 23.92
C LEU A 30 13.35 -4.40 24.45
N GLY A 31 12.74 -4.87 25.55
CA GLY A 31 12.99 -6.22 26.06
C GLY A 31 12.63 -7.32 25.06
N SER A 32 11.53 -7.16 24.31
CA SER A 32 11.16 -8.11 23.25
C SER A 32 12.14 -8.09 22.08
N VAL A 33 12.71 -6.92 21.75
CA VAL A 33 13.78 -6.80 20.76
C VAL A 33 15.03 -7.52 21.23
N ASN A 34 15.47 -7.30 22.47
CA ASN A 34 16.69 -7.89 23.01
C ASN A 34 16.69 -9.42 22.93
N GLY A 35 15.60 -10.06 23.36
CA GLY A 35 15.46 -11.52 23.31
C GLY A 35 15.54 -12.06 21.87
N LYS A 36 14.88 -11.39 20.92
CA LYS A 36 14.89 -11.82 19.51
C LYS A 36 16.21 -11.56 18.81
N ILE A 37 16.85 -10.43 19.09
CA ILE A 37 18.15 -10.11 18.52
C ILE A 37 19.17 -11.16 18.95
N LYS A 38 19.15 -11.56 20.24
CA LYS A 38 19.99 -12.66 20.72
C LYS A 38 19.73 -13.94 19.93
N GLN A 39 18.47 -14.36 19.83
CA GLN A 39 18.07 -15.53 19.05
C GLN A 39 18.55 -15.46 17.58
N LEU A 40 18.34 -14.33 16.91
CA LEU A 40 18.69 -14.14 15.50
C LEU A 40 20.20 -14.16 15.26
N ILE A 41 21.00 -13.71 16.23
CA ILE A 41 22.47 -13.81 16.19
C ILE A 41 22.89 -15.27 16.40
N ASP A 42 22.30 -15.96 17.38
CA ASP A 42 22.58 -17.38 17.65
C ASP A 42 22.25 -18.26 16.43
N GLU A 43 21.23 -17.90 15.65
CA GLU A 43 20.85 -18.56 14.39
C GLU A 43 21.69 -18.13 13.16
N ASN A 44 22.67 -17.22 13.35
CA ASN A 44 23.51 -16.62 12.32
C ASN A 44 22.74 -15.86 11.23
N LEU A 45 21.62 -15.22 11.60
CA LEU A 45 20.79 -14.40 10.71
C LEU A 45 21.13 -12.91 10.79
N LEU A 46 21.71 -12.49 11.93
CA LEU A 46 22.19 -11.14 12.17
C LEU A 46 23.65 -11.16 12.63
N ILE A 47 24.36 -10.09 12.32
CA ILE A 47 25.67 -9.74 12.87
C ILE A 47 25.54 -8.52 13.77
N ARG A 48 26.35 -8.48 14.83
CA ARG A 48 26.46 -7.34 15.74
C ARG A 48 27.81 -6.69 15.56
N GLU A 49 27.81 -5.39 15.32
CA GLU A 49 29.01 -4.56 15.25
C GLU A 49 28.95 -3.45 16.30
N MET A 50 30.09 -3.16 16.93
CA MET A 50 30.23 -2.01 17.80
C MET A 50 30.69 -0.81 16.96
N LYS A 51 29.90 0.27 16.93
CA LYS A 51 30.28 1.54 16.27
C LYS A 51 29.88 2.70 17.16
N ASN A 52 30.80 3.64 17.40
CA ASN A 52 30.61 4.81 18.26
C ASN A 52 30.07 4.45 19.66
N ASN A 53 30.62 3.41 20.29
CA ASN A 53 30.18 2.87 21.59
C ASN A 53 28.72 2.35 21.62
N GLU A 54 28.11 2.12 20.46
CA GLU A 54 26.77 1.53 20.36
C GLU A 54 26.79 0.22 19.58
N ASN A 55 26.03 -0.77 20.07
CA ASN A 55 25.76 -1.99 19.33
C ASN A 55 24.79 -1.70 18.18
N LYS A 56 25.24 -2.01 16.96
CA LYS A 56 24.45 -1.93 15.74
C LYS A 56 24.35 -3.30 15.09
N TYR A 57 23.23 -3.54 14.41
CA TYR A 57 22.90 -4.87 13.87
C TYR A 57 22.78 -4.81 12.36
N GLY A 58 23.42 -5.74 11.67
CA GLY A 58 23.33 -5.93 10.23
C GLY A 58 22.82 -7.32 9.90
N ILE A 59 22.28 -7.51 8.71
CA ILE A 59 21.76 -8.82 8.27
C ILE A 59 22.85 -9.64 7.58
N THR A 60 22.88 -10.95 7.83
CA THR A 60 23.79 -11.88 7.13
C THR A 60 23.20 -12.33 5.79
N SER A 61 24.01 -12.97 4.94
CA SER A 61 23.50 -13.61 3.71
C SER A 61 22.46 -14.69 4.01
N LYS A 62 22.57 -15.40 5.14
CA LYS A 62 21.57 -16.37 5.59
C LYS A 62 20.26 -15.68 6.00
N GLY A 63 20.37 -14.55 6.72
CA GLY A 63 19.21 -13.71 7.05
C GLY A 63 18.48 -13.19 5.82
N LYS A 64 19.22 -12.71 4.80
CA LYS A 64 18.64 -12.23 3.53
C LYS A 64 17.85 -13.32 2.81
N LYS A 65 18.42 -14.53 2.68
CA LYS A 65 17.70 -15.67 2.07
C LYS A 65 16.38 -16.01 2.77
N ILE A 66 16.31 -15.84 4.09
CA ILE A 66 15.04 -16.04 4.81
C ILE A 66 14.04 -14.95 4.46
N LEU A 67 14.49 -13.70 4.34
CA LEU A 67 13.61 -12.57 4.03
C LEU A 67 12.97 -12.66 2.64
N ASP A 68 13.68 -13.19 1.65
CA ASP A 68 13.19 -13.29 0.28
C ASP A 68 11.82 -14.00 0.21
N ASN A 69 11.63 -15.04 1.04
CA ASN A 69 10.38 -15.80 1.12
C ASN A 69 9.27 -15.10 1.94
N HIS A 70 9.58 -13.98 2.60
CA HIS A 70 8.65 -13.29 3.51
C HIS A 70 8.24 -11.90 3.02
N TYR A 71 8.99 -11.33 2.09
CA TYR A 71 8.61 -10.11 1.39
C TYR A 71 7.39 -10.35 0.51
N ILE A 72 6.49 -9.38 0.50
CA ILE A 72 5.47 -9.31 -0.54
C ILE A 72 6.20 -8.98 -1.83
N LYS A 73 5.89 -9.73 -2.88
CA LYS A 73 6.54 -9.63 -4.19
C LYS A 73 5.64 -9.05 -5.27
N THR A 74 4.34 -9.09 -5.04
CA THR A 74 3.33 -8.70 -6.03
C THR A 74 2.52 -7.50 -5.56
N ALA A 75 2.27 -6.59 -6.49
CA ALA A 75 1.34 -5.48 -6.31
C ALA A 75 0.28 -5.47 -7.43
N VAL A 76 -0.90 -4.97 -7.10
CA VAL A 76 -2.02 -4.72 -8.01
C VAL A 76 -2.32 -3.23 -7.96
N ILE A 77 -2.31 -2.57 -9.10
CA ILE A 77 -2.67 -1.15 -9.23
C ILE A 77 -3.99 -1.03 -9.96
N LEU A 78 -4.99 -0.40 -9.34
CA LEU A 78 -6.28 -0.10 -9.96
C LEU A 78 -6.17 1.20 -10.76
N ALA A 79 -6.25 1.07 -12.09
CA ALA A 79 -5.95 2.15 -13.03
C ALA A 79 -6.99 2.26 -14.16
N ALA A 80 -8.18 1.68 -13.96
CA ALA A 80 -9.22 1.56 -14.98
C ALA A 80 -10.15 2.78 -15.10
N GLY A 81 -10.17 3.65 -14.08
CA GLY A 81 -11.14 4.74 -13.96
C GLY A 81 -10.99 5.82 -15.03
N LEU A 82 -12.12 6.43 -15.40
CA LEU A 82 -12.21 7.51 -16.39
C LEU A 82 -11.50 8.79 -15.95
N GLY A 83 -11.54 9.10 -14.65
CA GLY A 83 -11.04 10.37 -14.14
C GLY A 83 -11.77 11.60 -14.69
N SER A 84 -13.09 11.50 -14.87
CA SER A 84 -13.94 12.56 -15.44
C SER A 84 -13.78 13.93 -14.76
N ARG A 85 -13.54 13.97 -13.45
CA ARG A 85 -13.26 15.20 -12.67
C ARG A 85 -11.96 15.91 -13.08
N LEU A 86 -11.07 15.21 -13.77
CA LEU A 86 -9.79 15.72 -14.28
C LEU A 86 -9.82 16.12 -15.74
N HIS A 87 -10.97 16.05 -16.43
CA HIS A 87 -11.08 16.55 -17.81
C HIS A 87 -10.47 17.96 -18.02
N PRO A 88 -10.61 18.95 -17.10
CA PRO A 88 -9.95 20.25 -17.27
C PRO A 88 -8.42 20.20 -17.26
N VAL A 89 -7.82 19.15 -16.67
CA VAL A 89 -6.38 18.95 -16.50
C VAL A 89 -5.82 18.02 -17.57
N THR A 90 -6.50 16.90 -17.83
CA THR A 90 -6.04 15.83 -18.75
C THR A 90 -6.61 15.96 -20.15
N LYS A 91 -7.74 16.66 -20.31
CA LYS A 91 -8.52 16.74 -21.57
C LYS A 91 -8.85 15.37 -22.18
N ASP A 92 -8.94 14.34 -21.33
CA ASP A 92 -9.05 12.94 -21.74
C ASP A 92 -7.93 12.46 -22.68
N GLU A 93 -6.78 13.16 -22.70
CA GLU A 93 -5.60 12.77 -23.49
C GLU A 93 -4.72 11.77 -22.75
N LYS A 94 -4.87 11.64 -21.42
CA LYS A 94 -4.08 10.72 -20.58
C LYS A 94 -4.84 10.22 -19.35
N PRO A 95 -4.55 8.99 -18.86
CA PRO A 95 -5.12 8.49 -17.62
C PRO A 95 -4.63 9.29 -16.40
N LYS A 96 -5.38 9.24 -15.30
CA LYS A 96 -5.05 9.93 -14.03
C LYS A 96 -3.65 9.58 -13.52
N GLY A 97 -3.25 8.30 -13.60
CA GLY A 97 -1.91 7.86 -13.19
C GLY A 97 -0.76 8.47 -14.00
N PHE A 98 -1.04 9.01 -15.19
CA PHE A 98 -0.07 9.71 -16.05
C PHE A 98 -0.09 11.23 -15.85
N ILE A 99 -0.81 11.74 -14.86
CA ILE A 99 -0.62 13.12 -14.43
C ILE A 99 0.81 13.26 -13.92
N GLU A 100 1.48 14.31 -14.39
CA GLU A 100 2.86 14.59 -14.04
C GLU A 100 2.91 15.70 -13.01
N VAL A 101 3.74 15.49 -12.00
CA VAL A 101 4.11 16.53 -11.03
C VAL A 101 5.63 16.59 -11.00
N GLU A 102 6.20 17.77 -11.23
CA GLU A 102 7.65 17.96 -11.44
C GLU A 102 8.23 17.03 -12.53
N GLY A 103 7.51 16.88 -13.65
CA GLY A 103 7.97 16.13 -14.83
C GLY A 103 8.03 14.61 -14.65
N ARG A 104 7.35 14.06 -13.63
CA ARG A 104 7.28 12.61 -13.39
C ARG A 104 5.85 12.18 -13.10
N SER A 105 5.40 11.12 -13.76
CA SER A 105 4.04 10.60 -13.60
C SER A 105 3.80 9.97 -12.23
N LEU A 106 2.56 10.01 -11.74
CA LEU A 106 2.15 9.37 -10.49
C LEU A 106 2.46 7.88 -10.49
N ILE A 107 2.11 7.20 -11.59
CA ILE A 107 2.29 5.75 -11.68
C ILE A 107 3.77 5.34 -11.74
N GLU A 108 4.64 6.08 -12.43
CA GLU A 108 6.06 5.77 -12.42
C GLU A 108 6.68 5.96 -11.03
N ARG A 109 6.28 7.01 -10.31
CA ARG A 109 6.69 7.20 -8.90
C ARG A 109 6.23 6.03 -8.04
N SER A 110 5.00 5.55 -8.24
CA SER A 110 4.44 4.38 -7.56
C SER A 110 5.24 3.10 -7.87
N ILE A 111 5.50 2.81 -9.15
CA ILE A 111 6.29 1.67 -9.62
C ILE A 111 7.70 1.69 -9.01
N GLU A 112 8.38 2.83 -9.04
CA GLU A 112 9.72 2.94 -8.45
C GLU A 112 9.71 2.70 -6.94
N ASN A 113 8.71 3.24 -6.23
CA ASN A 113 8.55 2.97 -4.80
C ASN A 113 8.29 1.47 -4.53
N LEU A 114 7.48 0.81 -5.36
CA LEU A 114 7.23 -0.63 -5.25
C LEU A 114 8.51 -1.44 -5.47
N LEU A 115 9.26 -1.15 -6.55
CA LEU A 115 10.53 -1.80 -6.88
C LEU A 115 11.57 -1.62 -5.76
N LYS A 116 11.70 -0.41 -5.21
CA LYS A 116 12.58 -0.11 -4.05
C LYS A 116 12.24 -0.94 -2.82
N ASN A 117 11.01 -1.46 -2.71
CA ASN A 117 10.51 -2.26 -1.59
C ASN A 117 10.32 -3.75 -1.94
N TYR A 118 11.11 -4.26 -2.88
CA TYR A 118 11.19 -5.68 -3.24
C TYR A 118 9.96 -6.25 -3.93
N ILE A 119 9.06 -5.41 -4.44
CA ILE A 119 7.98 -5.82 -5.34
C ILE A 119 8.61 -6.01 -6.72
N ASP A 120 8.56 -7.22 -7.26
CA ASP A 120 9.17 -7.59 -8.54
C ASP A 120 8.11 -7.96 -9.59
N ARG A 121 6.82 -7.99 -9.22
CA ARG A 121 5.69 -8.19 -10.13
C ARG A 121 4.58 -7.16 -9.86
N ILE A 122 4.12 -6.48 -10.91
CA ILE A 122 3.09 -5.43 -10.80
C ILE A 122 1.99 -5.71 -11.82
N ILE A 123 0.79 -6.02 -11.35
CA ILE A 123 -0.40 -6.19 -12.17
C ILE A 123 -1.14 -4.85 -12.20
N ILE A 124 -1.30 -4.26 -13.37
CA ILE A 124 -2.07 -3.02 -13.54
C ILE A 124 -3.42 -3.39 -14.14
N VAL A 125 -4.49 -3.12 -13.41
CA VAL A 125 -5.84 -3.24 -13.95
C VAL A 125 -6.18 -1.97 -14.72
N THR A 126 -6.28 -2.09 -16.04
CA THR A 126 -6.51 -0.99 -16.97
C THR A 126 -7.97 -0.89 -17.41
N GLY A 127 -8.32 0.20 -18.07
CA GLY A 127 -9.66 0.47 -18.57
C GLY A 127 -9.60 1.60 -19.59
N HIS A 128 -9.95 2.81 -19.17
CA HIS A 128 -9.78 4.02 -19.98
C HIS A 128 -8.32 4.22 -20.41
N LEU A 129 -8.10 4.51 -21.70
CA LEU A 129 -6.78 4.79 -22.30
C LEU A 129 -5.71 3.74 -21.95
N SER A 130 -6.06 2.45 -22.04
CA SER A 130 -5.19 1.33 -21.64
C SER A 130 -3.84 1.29 -22.35
N ASN A 131 -3.75 1.83 -23.58
CA ASN A 131 -2.52 1.88 -24.38
C ASN A 131 -1.34 2.56 -23.66
N PHE A 132 -1.61 3.55 -22.80
CA PHE A 132 -0.56 4.18 -22.00
C PHE A 132 0.17 3.19 -21.06
N TYR A 133 -0.57 2.24 -20.49
CA TYR A 133 0.00 1.22 -19.61
C TYR A 133 0.71 0.11 -20.40
N ASP A 134 0.29 -0.14 -21.64
CA ASP A 134 1.00 -1.07 -22.54
C ASP A 134 2.38 -0.51 -22.95
N ASP A 135 2.48 0.81 -23.17
CA ASP A 135 3.76 1.48 -23.38
C ASP A 135 4.65 1.39 -22.12
N LEU A 136 4.06 1.54 -20.94
CA LEU A 136 4.76 1.43 -19.66
C LEU A 136 5.36 0.03 -19.45
N LYS A 137 4.66 -1.03 -19.89
CA LYS A 137 5.16 -2.41 -19.87
C LYS A 137 6.43 -2.59 -20.71
N SER A 138 6.59 -1.83 -21.79
CA SER A 138 7.81 -1.85 -22.60
C SER A 138 9.02 -1.27 -21.87
N LYS A 139 8.79 -0.37 -20.90
CA LYS A 139 9.83 0.23 -20.05
C LYS A 139 10.12 -0.61 -18.79
N TYR A 140 9.10 -1.27 -18.24
CA TYR A 140 9.20 -2.06 -17.01
C TYR A 140 8.72 -3.50 -17.23
N SER A 141 9.67 -4.43 -17.36
CA SER A 141 9.37 -5.85 -17.62
C SER A 141 8.62 -6.57 -16.49
N CYS A 142 8.54 -5.96 -15.30
CA CYS A 142 7.77 -6.46 -14.17
C CYS A 142 6.26 -6.21 -14.28
N ILE A 143 5.81 -5.46 -15.30
CA ILE A 143 4.42 -5.07 -15.46
C ILE A 143 3.65 -6.10 -16.29
N GLU A 144 2.50 -6.49 -15.75
CA GLU A 144 1.44 -7.19 -16.46
C GLU A 144 0.19 -6.30 -16.47
N THR A 145 -0.56 -6.30 -17.57
CA THR A 145 -1.81 -5.52 -17.69
C THR A 145 -2.99 -6.47 -17.84
N VAL A 146 -4.10 -6.13 -17.18
CA VAL A 146 -5.39 -6.79 -17.37
C VAL A 146 -6.48 -5.74 -17.49
N LYS A 147 -7.33 -5.84 -18.52
CA LYS A 147 -8.31 -4.79 -18.82
C LYS A 147 -9.67 -5.13 -18.23
N ASN A 148 -10.26 -4.16 -17.52
CA ASN A 148 -11.68 -4.17 -17.21
C ASN A 148 -12.45 -3.55 -18.38
N GLU A 149 -13.02 -4.36 -19.27
CA GLU A 149 -13.80 -3.86 -20.41
C GLU A 149 -15.07 -3.07 -20.01
N GLN A 150 -15.56 -3.26 -18.78
CA GLN A 150 -16.76 -2.58 -18.26
C GLN A 150 -16.40 -1.41 -17.34
N TYR A 151 -15.18 -0.87 -17.43
CA TYR A 151 -14.67 0.19 -16.54
C TYR A 151 -15.58 1.42 -16.45
N ALA A 152 -16.33 1.74 -17.51
CA ALA A 152 -17.17 2.93 -17.58
C ALA A 152 -18.45 2.84 -16.73
N ILE A 153 -18.88 1.63 -16.36
CA ILE A 153 -20.15 1.37 -15.65
C ILE A 153 -19.96 0.52 -14.39
N THR A 154 -18.71 0.28 -13.98
CA THR A 154 -18.38 -0.57 -12.83
C THR A 154 -17.45 0.11 -11.83
N GLY A 155 -17.56 -0.29 -10.57
CA GLY A 155 -16.73 0.20 -9.47
C GLY A 155 -15.34 -0.43 -9.42
N SER A 156 -14.53 0.02 -8.45
CA SER A 156 -13.14 -0.45 -8.28
C SER A 156 -13.04 -1.93 -7.92
N MET A 157 -14.06 -2.52 -7.29
CA MET A 157 -14.09 -3.96 -6.98
C MET A 157 -14.22 -4.82 -8.25
N ALA A 158 -14.98 -4.38 -9.24
CA ALA A 158 -15.08 -5.06 -10.53
C ALA A 158 -13.73 -5.05 -11.27
N SER A 159 -12.98 -3.96 -11.16
CA SER A 159 -11.61 -3.90 -11.68
C SER A 159 -10.69 -4.89 -10.95
N LEU A 160 -10.70 -4.89 -9.61
CA LEU A 160 -9.93 -5.86 -8.82
C LEU A 160 -10.27 -7.32 -9.18
N SER A 161 -11.55 -7.61 -9.46
CA SER A 161 -12.00 -8.96 -9.86
C SER A 161 -11.31 -9.48 -11.12
N LYS A 162 -10.91 -8.59 -12.05
CA LYS A 162 -10.20 -8.98 -13.28
C LYS A 162 -8.78 -9.47 -13.01
N ALA A 163 -8.17 -9.05 -11.90
CA ALA A 163 -6.85 -9.51 -11.50
C ALA A 163 -6.89 -10.80 -10.67
N TYR A 164 -8.07 -11.29 -10.25
CA TYR A 164 -8.19 -12.40 -9.29
C TYR A 164 -7.37 -13.64 -9.71
N ASP A 165 -7.56 -14.11 -10.95
CA ASP A 165 -6.87 -15.30 -11.46
C ASP A 165 -5.37 -15.09 -11.73
N LEU A 166 -4.90 -13.84 -11.74
CA LEU A 166 -3.49 -13.50 -11.92
C LEU A 166 -2.72 -13.42 -10.60
N ILE A 167 -3.42 -13.40 -9.46
CA ILE A 167 -2.83 -13.27 -8.12
C ILE A 167 -2.69 -14.67 -7.53
N HIS A 168 -1.47 -15.22 -7.59
CA HIS A 168 -1.18 -16.57 -7.11
C HIS A 168 -0.51 -16.58 -5.72
N GLU A 169 -0.04 -15.42 -5.29
CA GLU A 169 0.71 -15.24 -4.06
C GLU A 169 -0.23 -15.17 -2.85
N GLU A 170 0.24 -15.61 -1.69
CA GLU A 170 -0.57 -15.60 -0.45
C GLU A 170 -1.03 -14.18 -0.06
N LYS A 171 -0.30 -13.15 -0.50
CA LYS A 171 -0.54 -11.74 -0.19
C LYS A 171 0.09 -10.84 -1.25
N PHE A 172 -0.55 -9.71 -1.49
CA PHE A 172 -0.12 -8.67 -2.42
C PHE A 172 -0.40 -7.28 -1.84
N LEU A 173 0.15 -6.25 -2.48
CA LEU A 173 -0.24 -4.86 -2.22
C LEU A 173 -1.29 -4.41 -3.23
N LEU A 174 -2.39 -3.84 -2.78
CA LEU A 174 -3.38 -3.16 -3.62
C LEU A 174 -3.16 -1.65 -3.53
N LEU A 175 -3.11 -0.97 -4.67
CA LEU A 175 -2.91 0.48 -4.77
C LEU A 175 -3.88 1.11 -5.77
N GLU A 176 -4.19 2.38 -5.54
CA GLU A 176 -4.83 3.25 -6.52
C GLU A 176 -3.77 3.95 -7.41
N SER A 177 -4.13 4.23 -8.66
CA SER A 177 -3.20 4.78 -9.66
C SER A 177 -2.94 6.29 -9.55
N ASP A 178 -3.81 7.01 -8.85
CA ASP A 178 -3.80 8.48 -8.73
C ASP A 178 -3.12 8.97 -7.44
N LEU A 179 -2.30 8.13 -6.81
CA LEU A 179 -1.61 8.46 -5.57
C LEU A 179 -0.21 9.04 -5.82
N ILE A 180 0.16 10.01 -4.99
CA ILE A 180 1.54 10.39 -4.71
C ILE A 180 1.82 10.19 -3.22
N TYR A 181 2.90 9.48 -2.90
CA TYR A 181 3.18 9.10 -1.51
C TYR A 181 4.67 8.89 -1.28
N GLU A 182 5.13 9.15 -0.04
CA GLU A 182 6.49 8.84 0.36
C GLU A 182 6.72 7.33 0.51
N ASN A 183 7.96 6.89 0.31
CA ASN A 183 8.35 5.47 0.37
C ASN A 183 7.89 4.76 1.65
N LYS A 184 7.72 5.53 2.74
CA LYS A 184 7.30 5.01 4.04
C LYS A 184 5.98 4.25 4.01
N ALA A 185 5.07 4.59 3.09
CA ALA A 185 3.79 3.93 2.91
C ALA A 185 3.96 2.43 2.62
N ILE A 186 4.87 2.08 1.70
CA ILE A 186 5.12 0.69 1.30
C ILE A 186 5.92 -0.05 2.37
N GLU A 187 6.95 0.60 2.91
CA GLU A 187 7.81 0.04 3.96
C GLU A 187 6.99 -0.49 5.15
N VAL A 188 6.04 0.30 5.65
CA VAL A 188 5.25 -0.05 6.84
C VAL A 188 4.35 -1.26 6.58
N LEU A 189 3.79 -1.38 5.38
CA LEU A 189 2.97 -2.55 5.01
C LEU A 189 3.82 -3.80 4.81
N GLN A 190 5.00 -3.62 4.22
CA GLN A 190 5.97 -4.68 3.98
C GLN A 190 6.53 -5.24 5.31
N ASP A 191 6.74 -4.39 6.31
CA ASP A 191 7.18 -4.76 7.66
C ASP A 191 6.05 -5.30 8.55
N SER A 192 4.78 -5.03 8.20
CA SER A 192 3.64 -5.42 9.03
C SER A 192 3.51 -6.94 9.15
N ILE A 193 3.32 -7.43 10.39
CA ILE A 193 3.05 -8.85 10.67
C ILE A 193 1.60 -9.25 10.38
N GLN A 194 0.67 -8.29 10.33
CA GLN A 194 -0.73 -8.57 10.02
C GLN A 194 -0.81 -9.09 8.59
N LYS A 195 -1.61 -10.12 8.29
CA LYS A 195 -1.76 -10.62 6.91
C LYS A 195 -2.51 -9.64 6.02
N ASP A 196 -3.55 -9.04 6.59
CA ASP A 196 -4.39 -8.02 5.97
C ASP A 196 -4.21 -6.70 6.72
N CYS A 197 -3.95 -5.63 5.98
CA CYS A 197 -3.58 -4.35 6.58
C CYS A 197 -3.95 -3.18 5.68
N VAL A 198 -4.89 -2.35 6.11
CA VAL A 198 -5.22 -1.08 5.45
C VAL A 198 -4.28 0.02 5.96
N LEU A 199 -3.66 0.77 5.04
CA LEU A 199 -2.87 1.94 5.42
C LEU A 199 -3.78 3.15 5.65
N LEU A 200 -3.61 3.76 6.82
CA LEU A 200 -4.33 4.95 7.25
C LEU A 200 -3.34 6.10 7.46
N SER A 201 -3.81 7.30 7.22
CA SER A 201 -3.10 8.54 7.56
C SER A 201 -3.83 9.33 8.66
N GLY A 202 -3.17 10.39 9.14
CA GLY A 202 -3.84 11.44 9.90
C GLY A 202 -4.74 12.30 9.00
N LYS A 203 -5.12 13.48 9.49
CA LYS A 203 -6.05 14.35 8.77
C LYS A 203 -5.39 15.04 7.57
N THR A 204 -5.96 14.92 6.37
CA THR A 204 -5.40 15.53 5.15
C THR A 204 -6.09 16.83 4.71
N ASN A 205 -7.39 16.98 5.04
CA ASN A 205 -8.26 18.04 4.51
C ASN A 205 -8.20 18.12 2.96
N SER A 206 -8.20 16.98 2.27
CA SER A 206 -8.22 16.91 0.80
C SER A 206 -9.59 17.31 0.22
N GLY A 207 -10.68 17.04 0.95
CA GLY A 207 -12.05 17.27 0.49
C GLY A 207 -12.70 16.11 -0.27
N ASP A 208 -12.05 14.94 -0.34
CA ASP A 208 -12.63 13.68 -0.85
C ASP A 208 -12.26 12.47 0.02
N GLU A 209 -12.00 12.70 1.31
CA GLU A 209 -11.45 11.68 2.19
C GLU A 209 -12.41 10.51 2.42
N VAL A 210 -11.88 9.29 2.44
CA VAL A 210 -12.57 8.12 2.98
C VAL A 210 -12.15 7.95 4.44
N TYR A 211 -13.04 8.33 5.36
CA TYR A 211 -12.81 8.23 6.81
C TYR A 211 -13.00 6.79 7.29
N VAL A 212 -12.17 6.39 8.25
CA VAL A 212 -12.13 5.02 8.75
C VAL A 212 -12.44 4.98 10.23
N GLU A 213 -13.40 4.13 10.60
CA GLU A 213 -13.68 3.74 11.97
C GLU A 213 -13.01 2.40 12.30
N VAL A 214 -12.39 2.33 13.48
CA VAL A 214 -11.74 1.13 14.02
C VAL A 214 -12.46 0.68 15.28
N ARG A 215 -12.75 -0.61 15.40
CA ARG A 215 -13.27 -1.24 16.62
C ARG A 215 -12.48 -2.49 16.94
N GLU A 216 -12.23 -2.72 18.23
CA GLU A 216 -11.52 -3.93 18.71
C GLU A 216 -10.22 -4.23 17.95
N ASN A 217 -9.48 -3.17 17.59
CA ASN A 217 -8.23 -3.25 16.83
C ASN A 217 -8.38 -3.86 15.41
N SER A 218 -9.53 -3.68 14.77
CA SER A 218 -9.84 -4.05 13.39
C SER A 218 -10.52 -2.88 12.68
N ILE A 219 -10.33 -2.79 11.35
CA ILE A 219 -11.20 -1.98 10.49
C ILE A 219 -12.65 -2.39 10.75
N TYR A 220 -13.54 -1.40 10.85
CA TYR A 220 -14.97 -1.62 11.10
C TYR A 220 -15.86 -0.97 10.04
N LYS A 221 -15.55 0.27 9.64
CA LYS A 221 -16.36 1.01 8.66
C LYS A 221 -15.51 2.01 7.88
N LEU A 222 -15.81 2.19 6.59
CA LEU A 222 -15.18 3.16 5.71
C LEU A 222 -16.26 4.03 5.06
N SER A 223 -16.15 5.35 5.19
CA SER A 223 -17.18 6.25 4.65
C SER A 223 -16.63 7.62 4.30
N LYS A 224 -17.14 8.19 3.20
CA LYS A 224 -16.94 9.61 2.87
C LYS A 224 -17.80 10.53 3.73
N ASP A 225 -18.90 10.02 4.30
CA ASP A 225 -19.76 10.76 5.21
C ASP A 225 -19.34 10.56 6.68
N LYS A 226 -18.77 11.61 7.28
CA LYS A 226 -18.38 11.63 8.70
C LYS A 226 -19.55 11.36 9.65
N HIS A 227 -20.77 11.76 9.30
CA HIS A 227 -21.94 11.59 10.17
C HIS A 227 -22.33 10.12 10.31
N SER A 228 -21.88 9.27 9.38
CA SER A 228 -22.13 7.84 9.42
C SER A 228 -21.18 7.06 10.34
N LEU A 229 -20.21 7.72 10.98
CA LEU A 229 -19.17 7.11 11.82
C LEU A 229 -19.32 7.53 13.28
N ASN A 230 -19.07 6.60 14.21
CA ASN A 230 -19.09 6.89 15.65
C ASN A 230 -17.77 7.46 16.14
N ASN A 231 -16.67 7.15 15.46
CA ASN A 231 -15.36 7.74 15.68
C ASN A 231 -14.56 7.71 14.38
N ILE A 232 -13.72 8.73 14.18
CA ILE A 232 -12.82 8.81 13.03
C ILE A 232 -11.42 8.51 13.52
N TYR A 233 -10.90 7.33 13.17
CA TYR A 233 -9.57 6.91 13.57
C TYR A 233 -8.49 7.47 12.64
N GLY A 234 -8.78 7.56 11.35
CA GLY A 234 -7.89 8.08 10.32
C GLY A 234 -8.55 8.12 8.95
N GLU A 235 -7.76 8.41 7.92
CA GLU A 235 -8.21 8.50 6.53
C GLU A 235 -7.52 7.39 5.72
N LEU A 236 -8.28 6.71 4.85
CA LEU A 236 -7.76 5.70 3.94
C LEU A 236 -6.77 6.33 2.97
N VAL A 237 -5.62 5.67 2.75
CA VAL A 237 -4.56 6.16 1.86
C VAL A 237 -4.69 5.64 0.41
N GLY A 238 -5.52 4.63 0.18
CA GLY A 238 -5.60 3.94 -1.11
C GLY A 238 -4.52 2.87 -1.31
N ILE A 239 -3.83 2.47 -0.22
CA ILE A 239 -2.80 1.41 -0.23
C ILE A 239 -3.13 0.37 0.83
N CYS A 240 -3.30 -0.88 0.42
CA CYS A 240 -3.65 -1.99 1.29
C CYS A 240 -2.71 -3.17 1.09
N LYS A 241 -2.42 -3.91 2.15
CA LYS A 241 -1.93 -5.28 2.04
C LYS A 241 -3.09 -6.25 2.16
N ILE A 242 -3.26 -7.10 1.16
CA ILE A 242 -4.39 -8.02 1.06
C ILE A 242 -3.85 -9.44 0.95
N SER A 243 -4.31 -10.33 1.82
CA SER A 243 -4.11 -11.77 1.67
C SER A 243 -5.09 -12.35 0.66
N HIS A 244 -4.73 -13.45 0.03
CA HIS A 244 -5.63 -14.17 -0.88
C HIS A 244 -6.96 -14.54 -0.18
N LYS A 245 -6.91 -14.87 1.12
CA LYS A 245 -8.10 -15.14 1.93
C LYS A 245 -9.03 -13.93 2.06
N LEU A 246 -8.49 -12.74 2.27
CA LEU A 246 -9.31 -11.52 2.28
C LEU A 246 -9.88 -11.25 0.88
N LEU A 247 -9.08 -11.44 -0.16
CA LEU A 247 -9.54 -11.31 -1.54
C LEU A 247 -10.72 -12.27 -1.84
N ASP A 248 -10.67 -13.53 -1.39
CA ASP A 248 -11.78 -14.48 -1.52
C ASP A 248 -13.05 -13.98 -0.82
N HIS A 249 -12.92 -13.43 0.38
CA HIS A 249 -14.05 -12.84 1.10
C HIS A 249 -14.62 -11.63 0.35
N MET A 250 -13.76 -10.74 -0.18
CA MET A 250 -14.18 -9.59 -0.99
C MET A 250 -14.88 -10.04 -2.26
N MET A 251 -14.37 -11.05 -2.96
CA MET A 251 -15.00 -11.65 -4.14
C MET A 251 -16.36 -12.26 -3.81
N LYS A 252 -16.50 -12.90 -2.64
CA LYS A 252 -17.79 -13.38 -2.16
C LYS A 252 -18.79 -12.23 -1.93
N GLN A 253 -18.35 -11.10 -1.37
CA GLN A 253 -19.24 -9.93 -1.24
C GLN A 253 -19.63 -9.39 -2.62
N TYR A 254 -18.65 -9.23 -3.51
CA TYR A 254 -18.86 -8.74 -4.88
C TYR A 254 -19.84 -9.61 -5.68
N ASN A 255 -19.67 -10.94 -5.67
CA ASN A 255 -20.53 -11.86 -6.42
C ASN A 255 -21.99 -11.88 -5.92
N ASN A 256 -22.24 -11.46 -4.68
CA ASN A 256 -23.59 -11.34 -4.11
C ASN A 256 -24.13 -9.90 -4.20
N ASN A 257 -23.35 -8.95 -4.70
CA ASN A 257 -23.73 -7.54 -4.78
C ASN A 257 -24.38 -7.23 -6.14
N THR A 258 -25.50 -6.52 -6.13
CA THR A 258 -26.21 -6.10 -7.33
C THR A 258 -25.86 -4.68 -7.79
N ASN A 259 -25.10 -3.93 -6.98
CA ASN A 259 -24.58 -2.61 -7.34
C ASN A 259 -23.33 -2.76 -8.23
N SER A 260 -23.44 -2.40 -9.51
CA SER A 260 -22.30 -2.45 -10.45
C SER A 260 -21.18 -1.49 -10.06
N GLU A 261 -21.48 -0.40 -9.34
CA GLU A 261 -20.53 0.60 -8.87
C GLU A 261 -19.89 0.22 -7.51
N TYR A 262 -19.92 -1.06 -7.13
CA TYR A 262 -19.33 -1.50 -5.86
C TYR A 262 -17.80 -1.32 -5.85
N HIS A 263 -17.32 -0.59 -4.84
CA HIS A 263 -15.92 -0.26 -4.65
C HIS A 263 -15.23 -1.23 -3.68
N TYR A 264 -13.90 -1.41 -3.82
CA TYR A 264 -13.15 -2.40 -3.05
C TYR A 264 -13.14 -2.07 -1.55
N GLU A 265 -13.24 -0.80 -1.19
CA GLU A 265 -13.31 -0.28 0.18
C GLU A 265 -14.56 -0.80 0.89
N TYR A 266 -15.70 -0.81 0.19
CA TYR A 266 -16.94 -1.37 0.70
C TYR A 266 -16.89 -2.90 0.77
N ALA A 267 -16.17 -3.56 -0.15
CA ALA A 267 -15.91 -5.00 -0.05
C ALA A 267 -15.06 -5.37 1.17
N ILE A 268 -14.09 -4.51 1.55
CA ILE A 268 -13.35 -4.64 2.80
C ILE A 268 -14.30 -4.44 3.99
N GLU A 269 -15.08 -3.35 4.01
CA GLU A 269 -16.06 -3.07 5.07
C GLU A 269 -17.02 -4.23 5.30
N ASP A 270 -17.68 -4.73 4.24
CA ASP A 270 -18.65 -5.82 4.34
C ASP A 270 -17.99 -7.12 4.83
N THR A 271 -16.74 -7.36 4.45
CA THR A 271 -15.95 -8.49 4.94
C THR A 271 -15.66 -8.38 6.44
N THR A 272 -15.52 -7.16 6.98
CA THR A 272 -15.17 -6.96 8.40
C THR A 272 -16.21 -7.49 9.39
N LYS A 273 -17.46 -7.71 8.93
CA LYS A 273 -18.55 -8.30 9.72
C LYS A 273 -18.21 -9.69 10.27
N ASN A 274 -17.40 -10.48 9.55
CA ASN A 274 -17.07 -11.85 9.91
C ASN A 274 -15.57 -12.17 9.83
N TYR A 275 -14.74 -11.19 9.48
CA TYR A 275 -13.30 -11.37 9.28
C TYR A 275 -12.54 -10.15 9.77
N LYS A 276 -11.48 -10.33 10.55
CA LYS A 276 -10.70 -9.19 11.08
C LYS A 276 -9.73 -8.68 10.03
N VAL A 277 -9.82 -7.39 9.73
CA VAL A 277 -8.89 -6.69 8.83
C VAL A 277 -8.07 -5.71 9.65
N GLY A 278 -6.75 -5.88 9.63
CA GLY A 278 -5.82 -5.03 10.37
C GLY A 278 -5.62 -3.67 9.72
N TYR A 279 -4.86 -2.81 10.39
CA TYR A 279 -4.51 -1.48 9.89
C TYR A 279 -3.15 -1.02 10.41
N LYS A 280 -2.56 -0.06 9.70
CA LYS A 280 -1.42 0.73 10.15
C LYS A 280 -1.71 2.20 9.92
N LYS A 281 -1.59 3.02 10.97
CA LYS A 281 -1.73 4.47 10.86
C LYS A 281 -0.37 5.15 10.91
N ILE A 282 -0.15 6.07 9.97
CA ILE A 282 0.99 6.99 9.98
C ILE A 282 0.42 8.42 10.04
N GLU A 283 0.48 9.05 11.22
CA GLU A 283 -0.21 10.33 11.46
C GLU A 283 0.23 11.42 10.48
N ASN A 284 1.53 11.53 10.21
CA ASN A 284 2.12 12.56 9.37
C ASN A 284 2.65 11.98 8.04
N LEU A 285 1.92 11.03 7.44
CA LEU A 285 2.29 10.48 6.15
C LEU A 285 2.25 11.60 5.09
N VAL A 286 3.33 11.74 4.33
CA VAL A 286 3.36 12.66 3.19
C VAL A 286 2.76 11.94 1.98
N TRP A 287 1.49 12.25 1.71
CA TRP A 287 0.76 11.67 0.58
C TRP A 287 -0.38 12.58 0.08
N GLY A 288 -0.90 12.26 -1.10
CA GLY A 288 -2.15 12.78 -1.61
C GLY A 288 -2.62 11.98 -2.83
N GLU A 289 -3.87 12.17 -3.19
CA GLU A 289 -4.46 11.70 -4.45
C GLU A 289 -4.63 12.88 -5.42
N ILE A 290 -4.68 12.62 -6.72
CA ILE A 290 -5.04 13.63 -7.73
C ILE A 290 -6.29 13.17 -8.47
N ASP A 291 -7.40 13.75 -8.05
CA ASP A 291 -8.74 13.39 -8.48
C ASP A 291 -9.47 14.52 -9.21
N ASP A 292 -9.03 15.75 -8.96
CA ASP A 292 -9.47 16.98 -9.62
C ASP A 292 -8.34 18.04 -9.65
N ALA A 293 -8.61 19.20 -10.24
CA ALA A 293 -7.64 20.28 -10.32
C ALA A 293 -7.22 20.88 -8.96
N ARG A 294 -8.10 20.83 -7.94
CA ARG A 294 -7.80 21.34 -6.59
C ARG A 294 -6.83 20.39 -5.89
N HIS A 295 -6.99 19.08 -6.08
CA HIS A 295 -6.08 18.07 -5.57
C HIS A 295 -4.69 18.23 -6.18
N LEU A 296 -4.58 18.47 -7.49
CA LEU A 296 -3.30 18.76 -8.15
C LEU A 296 -2.60 19.97 -7.51
N GLN A 297 -3.31 21.10 -7.36
CA GLN A 297 -2.75 22.30 -6.72
C GLN A 297 -2.32 22.03 -5.27
N ARG A 298 -3.10 21.24 -4.52
CA ARG A 298 -2.76 20.85 -3.15
C ARG A 298 -1.48 20.01 -3.13
N VAL A 299 -1.34 19.05 -4.05
CA VAL A 299 -0.15 18.21 -4.17
C VAL A 299 1.08 19.06 -4.46
N GLU A 300 1.03 19.93 -5.46
CA GLU A 300 2.14 20.82 -5.84
C GLU A 300 2.55 21.74 -4.69
N ARG A 301 1.57 22.30 -3.96
CA ARG A 301 1.83 23.30 -2.92
C ARG A 301 2.25 22.72 -1.57
N TYR A 302 1.72 21.56 -1.19
CA TYR A 302 1.86 21.05 0.18
C TYR A 302 2.47 19.66 0.27
N ILE A 303 2.33 18.80 -0.75
CA ILE A 303 2.83 17.43 -0.68
C ILE A 303 4.23 17.34 -1.25
N ILE A 304 4.45 17.84 -2.47
CA ILE A 304 5.75 17.81 -3.14
C ILE A 304 6.88 18.43 -2.29
N PRO A 305 6.72 19.62 -1.68
CA PRO A 305 7.80 20.21 -0.88
C PRO A 305 8.23 19.35 0.33
N ASN A 306 7.34 18.47 0.79
CA ASN A 306 7.59 17.58 1.93
C ASN A 306 7.94 16.15 1.50
N LEU A 307 7.76 15.82 0.21
CA LEU A 307 8.02 14.50 -0.32
C LEU A 307 9.53 14.31 -0.47
N LYS A 308 10.12 13.53 0.44
CA LYS A 308 11.54 13.18 0.36
C LYS A 308 11.75 12.26 -0.85
N ILE A 309 12.51 12.74 -1.83
CA ILE A 309 12.90 12.01 -3.06
C ILE A 309 13.93 10.93 -2.75
#